data_AF-A0A800LY59-F1
#
_entry.id   AF-A0A800LY59-F1
#
_cell.length_a   1.000
_cell.length_b   1.000
_cell.length_c   1.000
_cell.angle_alpha   90.00
_cell.angle_beta   90.00
_cell.angle_gamma   90.00
#
_symmetry.space_group_name_H-M   'P 1'
#
loop_
_entity.id
_entity.type
_entity.pdbx_description
1 polymer ?
#
loop_
_entity_poly.entity_id
_entity_poly.type
_entity_poly.pdbx_seq_one_letter_code
_entity_poly.pdbx_strand_id
1 'polypeptide(L)'
;MKQKIIILLALFSLGFSLAEKRMVEISFNNITQLQQLVKMGIDLDHHRTLTEVHAFVTNEEFVQIKQFNFGIKEIPNQAKLYFEELRNNPQNSRNPMEAYHDYNELTAFMQNIADSYPNITRLESIGQSVQGRELWVMEISDNPSVNEIEPEFKYIANMHGDETV
;
A
#
# COMPACT_ATOMS: atom_id res chain seq x y z
N MET A 1 10.13 -29.16 56.26
CA MET A 1 10.30 -29.65 54.87
C MET A 1 9.52 -28.75 53.93
N LYS A 2 10.14 -28.35 52.82
CA LYS A 2 9.82 -27.18 51.98
C LYS A 2 8.45 -27.26 51.29
N GLN A 3 7.62 -26.22 51.42
CA GLN A 3 6.43 -26.02 50.58
C GLN A 3 6.87 -25.62 49.17
N LYS A 4 6.40 -26.35 48.15
CA LYS A 4 6.63 -26.02 46.74
C LYS A 4 5.54 -25.06 46.27
N ILE A 5 5.90 -23.82 46.00
CA ILE A 5 5.05 -22.85 45.30
C ILE A 5 5.15 -23.15 43.81
N ILE A 6 4.02 -23.49 43.17
CA ILE A 6 3.92 -23.63 41.72
C ILE A 6 3.43 -22.28 41.17
N ILE A 7 4.31 -21.57 40.47
CA ILE A 7 3.97 -20.34 39.75
C ILE A 7 3.47 -20.77 38.37
N LEU A 8 2.17 -20.59 38.12
CA LEU A 8 1.56 -20.80 36.80
C LEU A 8 1.76 -19.52 35.98
N LEU A 9 2.74 -19.50 35.06
CA LEU A 9 2.84 -18.45 34.05
C LEU A 9 1.74 -18.65 33.01
N ALA A 10 0.69 -17.83 33.09
CA ALA A 10 -0.26 -17.70 32.00
C ALA A 10 0.40 -16.91 30.86
N LEU A 11 0.83 -17.60 29.80
CA LEU A 11 1.14 -16.95 28.53
C LEU A 11 -0.17 -16.41 27.94
N PHE A 12 -0.38 -15.11 28.09
CA PHE A 12 -1.41 -14.40 27.34
C PHE A 12 -0.89 -14.21 25.91
N SER A 13 -1.21 -15.15 25.02
CA SER A 13 -1.08 -14.90 23.59
C SER A 13 -2.17 -13.88 23.22
N LEU A 14 -1.82 -12.59 23.14
CA LEU A 14 -2.64 -11.62 22.41
C LEU A 14 -2.64 -12.06 20.95
N GLY A 15 -3.64 -12.83 20.56
CA GLY A 15 -3.97 -12.99 19.15
C GLY A 15 -4.45 -11.63 18.65
N PHE A 16 -3.59 -10.91 17.92
CA PHE A 16 -4.05 -9.83 17.05
C PHE A 16 -4.90 -10.48 15.96
N SER A 17 -6.23 -10.48 16.16
CA SER A 17 -7.13 -10.64 15.03
C SER A 17 -6.98 -9.38 14.20
N LEU A 18 -6.38 -9.50 13.02
CA LEU A 18 -6.52 -8.49 11.99
C LEU A 18 -8.01 -8.49 11.63
N ALA A 19 -8.76 -7.53 12.18
CA ALA A 19 -10.16 -7.37 11.84
C ALA A 19 -10.22 -7.06 10.34
N GLU A 20 -10.90 -7.93 9.58
CA GLU A 20 -11.08 -7.73 8.16
C GLU A 20 -11.85 -6.41 7.94
N LYS A 21 -11.27 -5.51 7.16
CA LYS A 21 -11.90 -4.25 6.79
C LYS A 21 -12.54 -4.38 5.41
N ARG A 22 -13.74 -3.82 5.28
CA ARG A 22 -14.45 -3.63 4.00
C ARG A 22 -14.37 -2.18 3.54
N MET A 23 -14.40 -1.98 2.23
CA MET A 23 -14.50 -0.63 1.67
C MET A 23 -15.96 -0.17 1.67
N VAL A 24 -16.18 1.05 2.12
CA VAL A 24 -17.50 1.69 2.19
C VAL A 24 -17.46 3.09 1.63
N GLU A 25 -18.62 3.56 1.18
CA GLU A 25 -18.87 4.97 0.95
C GLU A 25 -19.71 5.52 2.10
N ILE A 26 -19.25 6.61 2.72
CA ILE A 26 -19.91 7.29 3.82
C ILE A 26 -20.32 8.68 3.36
N SER A 27 -21.62 8.98 3.47
CA SER A 27 -22.18 10.30 3.18
C SER A 27 -22.22 11.16 4.46
N PHE A 28 -21.80 12.40 4.35
CA PHE A 28 -21.80 13.41 5.41
C PHE A 28 -22.32 14.75 4.88
N ASN A 29 -22.88 15.57 5.78
CA ASN A 29 -23.54 16.83 5.39
C ASN A 29 -22.66 18.07 5.61
N ASN A 30 -21.60 17.96 6.42
CA ASN A 30 -20.71 19.07 6.76
C ASN A 30 -19.37 18.56 7.31
N ILE A 31 -18.41 19.49 7.41
CA ILE A 31 -17.06 19.19 7.89
C ILE A 31 -17.03 18.67 9.34
N THR A 32 -17.98 19.05 10.20
CA THR A 32 -18.05 18.57 11.59
C THR A 32 -18.35 17.08 11.63
N GLN A 33 -19.21 16.57 10.74
CA GLN A 33 -19.46 15.13 10.60
C GLN A 33 -18.24 14.39 10.05
N LEU A 34 -17.53 14.95 9.07
CA LEU A 34 -16.28 14.34 8.58
C LEU A 34 -15.22 14.28 9.70
N GLN A 35 -15.08 15.35 10.48
CA GLN A 35 -14.19 15.38 11.65
C GLN A 35 -14.58 14.36 12.73
N GLN A 36 -15.87 14.03 12.85
CA GLN A 36 -16.31 12.97 13.75
C GLN A 36 -15.78 11.61 13.30
N LEU A 37 -15.83 11.29 11.99
CA LEU A 37 -15.25 10.06 11.44
C LEU A 37 -13.74 9.97 11.71
N VAL A 38 -13.01 11.09 11.52
CA VAL A 38 -11.57 11.16 11.85
C VAL A 38 -11.33 10.93 13.34
N LYS A 39 -12.12 11.54 14.23
CA LYS A 39 -12.01 11.34 15.69
C LYS A 39 -12.35 9.92 16.14
N MET A 40 -13.18 9.21 15.38
CA MET A 40 -13.48 7.80 15.60
C MET A 40 -12.31 6.89 15.16
N GLY A 41 -11.28 7.43 14.50
CA GLY A 41 -10.15 6.66 13.99
C GLY A 41 -10.48 5.88 12.70
N ILE A 42 -11.53 6.30 11.98
CA ILE A 42 -11.90 5.66 10.72
C ILE A 42 -10.81 5.92 9.68
N ASP A 43 -10.45 4.84 8.97
CA ASP A 43 -9.43 4.81 7.94
C ASP A 43 -10.00 5.36 6.62
N LEU A 44 -9.80 6.65 6.39
CA LEU A 44 -10.33 7.35 5.22
C LEU A 44 -9.33 7.23 4.06
N ASP A 45 -9.84 6.83 2.91
CA ASP A 45 -9.07 6.67 1.67
C ASP A 45 -9.30 7.89 0.75
N HIS A 46 -10.35 7.88 -0.07
CA HIS A 46 -10.62 8.94 -1.04
C HIS A 46 -11.75 9.89 -0.60
N HIS A 47 -11.47 11.20 -0.58
CA HIS A 47 -12.50 12.23 -0.53
C HIS A 47 -13.05 12.48 -1.95
N ARG A 48 -14.19 11.85 -2.29
CA ARG A 48 -14.76 11.87 -3.64
C ARG A 48 -15.51 13.15 -3.96
N THR A 49 -16.26 13.68 -2.99
CA THR A 49 -17.10 14.88 -3.15
C THR A 49 -17.17 15.66 -1.84
N LEU A 50 -17.78 16.85 -1.84
CA LEU A 50 -18.00 17.65 -0.63
C LEU A 50 -18.90 16.96 0.43
N THR A 51 -19.49 15.81 0.11
CA THR A 51 -20.46 15.12 0.95
C THR A 51 -20.20 13.61 1.06
N GLU A 52 -19.18 13.06 0.42
CA GLU A 52 -18.92 11.61 0.37
C GLU A 52 -17.43 11.29 0.47
N VAL A 53 -17.12 10.25 1.24
CA VAL A 53 -15.76 9.74 1.44
C VAL A 53 -15.77 8.21 1.34
N HIS A 54 -14.71 7.65 0.74
CA HIS A 54 -14.43 6.22 0.78
C HIS A 54 -13.58 5.90 1.99
N ALA A 55 -13.90 4.81 2.68
CA ALA A 55 -13.22 4.42 3.91
C ALA A 55 -13.12 2.90 4.04
N PHE A 56 -12.14 2.44 4.81
CA PHE A 56 -12.02 1.06 5.25
C PHE A 56 -12.54 0.94 6.67
N VAL A 57 -13.57 0.10 6.85
CA VAL A 57 -14.23 -0.07 8.16
C VAL A 57 -14.34 -1.54 8.54
N THR A 58 -14.20 -1.83 9.84
CA THR A 58 -14.55 -3.14 10.39
C THR A 58 -16.07 -3.33 10.46
N ASN A 59 -16.51 -4.53 10.83
CA ASN A 59 -17.93 -4.80 11.07
C ASN A 59 -18.50 -3.95 12.21
N GLU A 60 -17.74 -3.75 13.28
CA GLU A 60 -18.13 -2.94 14.44
C GLU A 60 -18.25 -1.46 14.06
N GLU A 61 -17.26 -0.92 13.36
CA GLU A 61 -17.25 0.46 12.89
C GLU A 61 -18.42 0.75 11.96
N PHE A 62 -18.72 -0.17 11.04
CA PHE A 62 -19.88 -0.05 10.14
C PHE A 62 -21.20 0.12 10.92
N VAL A 63 -21.39 -0.70 11.96
CA VAL A 63 -22.60 -0.64 12.81
C VAL A 63 -22.63 0.68 13.58
N GLN A 64 -21.50 1.12 14.14
CA GLN A 64 -21.41 2.39 14.86
C GLN A 64 -21.71 3.60 13.96
N ILE A 65 -21.12 3.67 12.78
CA ILE A 65 -21.36 4.76 11.81
C ILE A 65 -22.85 4.82 11.45
N LYS A 66 -23.50 3.67 11.25
CA LYS A 66 -24.95 3.59 11.01
C LYS A 66 -25.78 4.12 12.18
N GLN A 67 -25.36 3.88 13.42
CA GLN A 67 -26.02 4.40 14.63
C GLN A 67 -25.88 5.93 14.77
N PHE A 68 -24.78 6.51 14.30
CA PHE A 68 -24.59 7.97 14.26
C PHE A 68 -25.33 8.65 13.10
N ASN A 69 -26.21 7.93 12.42
CA ASN A 69 -27.11 8.45 11.38
C ASN A 69 -26.36 9.04 10.16
N PHE A 70 -25.19 8.50 9.86
CA PHE A 70 -24.51 8.69 8.56
C PHE A 70 -25.19 7.83 7.48
N GLY A 71 -25.15 8.30 6.24
CA GLY A 71 -25.35 7.40 5.10
C GLY A 71 -24.12 6.52 4.95
N ILE A 72 -24.28 5.19 4.91
CA ILE A 72 -23.16 4.27 4.71
C ILE A 72 -23.60 3.09 3.84
N LYS A 73 -22.80 2.76 2.83
CA LYS A 73 -22.99 1.58 1.98
C LYS A 73 -21.67 0.91 1.68
N GLU A 74 -21.70 -0.41 1.60
CA GLU A 74 -20.55 -1.19 1.15
C GLU A 74 -20.33 -1.02 -0.36
N ILE A 75 -19.08 -0.90 -0.77
CA ILE A 75 -18.67 -0.74 -2.17
C ILE A 75 -17.53 -1.72 -2.49
N PRO A 76 -17.39 -2.17 -3.75
CA PRO A 76 -16.27 -3.02 -4.14
C PRO A 76 -14.94 -2.26 -4.06
N ASN A 77 -13.92 -2.89 -3.48
CA ASN A 77 -12.55 -2.39 -3.50
C ASN A 77 -11.91 -2.71 -4.87
N GLN A 78 -12.05 -1.78 -5.82
CA GLN A 78 -11.53 -1.95 -7.17
C GLN A 78 -10.00 -2.10 -7.22
N ALA A 79 -9.25 -1.38 -6.37
CA ALA A 79 -7.80 -1.49 -6.31
C ALA A 79 -7.36 -2.90 -5.88
N LYS A 80 -8.03 -3.48 -4.88
CA LYS A 80 -7.79 -4.86 -4.45
C LYS A 80 -8.15 -5.87 -5.53
N LEU A 81 -9.30 -5.70 -6.19
CA LEU A 81 -9.72 -6.59 -7.28
C LEU A 81 -8.71 -6.56 -8.43
N TYR A 82 -8.23 -5.38 -8.79
CA TYR A 82 -7.21 -5.19 -9.82
C TYR A 82 -5.86 -5.81 -9.43
N PHE A 83 -5.41 -5.60 -8.18
CA PHE A 83 -4.22 -6.26 -7.65
C PHE A 83 -4.34 -7.79 -7.71
N GLU A 84 -5.50 -8.35 -7.33
CA GLU A 84 -5.75 -9.79 -7.40
C GLU A 84 -5.71 -10.31 -8.84
N GLU A 85 -6.24 -9.55 -9.80
CA GLU A 85 -6.14 -9.85 -11.23
C GLU A 85 -4.68 -9.89 -11.69
N LEU A 86 -3.90 -8.84 -11.43
CA LEU A 86 -2.49 -8.74 -11.82
C LEU A 86 -1.63 -9.84 -11.19
N ARG A 87 -1.90 -10.21 -9.94
CA ARG A 87 -1.17 -11.28 -9.24
C ARG A 87 -1.52 -12.67 -9.79
N ASN A 88 -2.72 -12.85 -10.30
CA ASN A 88 -3.18 -14.12 -10.86
C ASN A 88 -2.84 -14.27 -12.35
N ASN A 89 -2.52 -13.16 -13.05
CA ASN A 89 -2.08 -13.21 -14.43
C ASN A 89 -0.67 -13.84 -14.50
N PRO A 90 -0.48 -14.94 -15.25
CA PRO A 90 0.84 -15.53 -15.37
C PRO A 90 1.82 -14.52 -15.98
N GLN A 91 3.03 -14.45 -15.40
CA GLN A 91 4.23 -13.72 -15.85
C GLN A 91 4.73 -14.14 -17.27
N ASN A 92 3.87 -14.74 -18.10
CA ASN A 92 4.16 -15.28 -19.42
C ASN A 92 3.82 -14.32 -20.57
N SER A 93 3.20 -13.17 -20.30
CA SER A 93 3.14 -12.14 -21.33
C SER A 93 4.50 -11.43 -21.37
N ARG A 94 4.97 -11.09 -22.58
CA ARG A 94 6.17 -10.25 -22.75
C ARG A 94 5.94 -8.81 -22.27
N ASN A 95 4.83 -8.55 -21.59
CA ASN A 95 4.39 -7.24 -21.15
C ASN A 95 4.53 -7.15 -19.62
N PRO A 96 5.59 -6.50 -19.11
CA PRO A 96 5.79 -6.35 -17.66
C PRO A 96 4.68 -5.53 -16.99
N MET A 97 3.79 -4.89 -17.76
CA MET A 97 2.61 -4.16 -17.27
C MET A 97 1.41 -5.06 -16.93
N GLU A 98 1.48 -6.35 -17.24
CA GLU A 98 0.38 -7.29 -17.04
C GLU A 98 0.50 -8.12 -15.76
N ALA A 99 1.54 -7.86 -14.95
CA ALA A 99 1.78 -8.55 -13.70
C ALA A 99 2.22 -7.58 -12.59
N TYR A 100 1.81 -7.88 -11.37
CA TYR A 100 2.24 -7.14 -10.19
C TYR A 100 3.52 -7.76 -9.62
N HIS A 101 4.59 -6.97 -9.55
CA HIS A 101 5.87 -7.42 -9.02
C HIS A 101 5.93 -7.20 -7.50
N ASP A 102 6.36 -8.23 -6.76
CA ASP A 102 6.86 -7.98 -5.40
C ASP A 102 8.22 -7.27 -5.43
N TYR A 103 8.74 -6.91 -4.25
CA TYR A 103 10.01 -6.19 -4.15
C TYR A 103 11.21 -6.93 -4.78
N ASN A 104 11.28 -8.26 -4.60
CA ASN A 104 12.39 -9.06 -5.13
C ASN A 104 12.24 -9.21 -6.65
N GLU A 105 11.02 -9.43 -7.13
CA GLU A 105 10.72 -9.52 -8.56
C GLU A 105 11.02 -8.20 -9.26
N LEU A 106 10.61 -7.06 -8.68
CA LEU A 106 10.91 -5.73 -9.22
C LEU A 106 12.43 -5.44 -9.20
N THR A 107 13.12 -5.83 -8.13
CA THR A 107 14.59 -5.70 -8.04
C THR A 107 15.27 -6.49 -9.15
N ALA A 108 14.89 -7.75 -9.35
CA ALA A 108 15.43 -8.58 -10.41
C ALA A 108 15.10 -8.02 -11.80
N PHE A 109 13.88 -7.51 -12.00
CA PHE A 109 13.47 -6.86 -13.24
C PHE A 109 14.35 -5.66 -13.58
N MET A 110 14.58 -4.75 -12.62
CA MET A 110 15.45 -3.59 -12.82
C MET A 110 16.91 -3.99 -13.09
N GLN A 111 17.44 -4.98 -12.37
CA GLN A 111 18.79 -5.50 -12.61
C GLN A 111 18.91 -6.08 -14.02
N ASN A 112 17.93 -6.88 -14.46
CA ASN A 112 17.89 -7.44 -15.80
C ASN A 112 17.86 -6.35 -16.89
N ILE A 113 17.11 -5.26 -16.69
CA ILE A 113 17.12 -4.12 -17.62
C ILE A 113 18.51 -3.50 -17.68
N ALA A 114 19.12 -3.21 -16.53
CA ALA A 114 20.45 -2.62 -16.46
C ALA A 114 21.52 -3.48 -17.14
N ASP A 115 21.47 -4.80 -16.91
CA ASP A 115 22.40 -5.77 -17.51
C ASP A 115 22.17 -5.93 -19.03
N SER A 116 20.92 -5.82 -19.48
CA SER A 116 20.56 -5.96 -20.90
C SER A 116 20.86 -4.69 -21.72
N TYR A 117 20.80 -3.52 -21.08
CA TYR A 117 20.93 -2.22 -21.73
C TYR A 117 21.96 -1.30 -21.03
N PRO A 118 23.20 -1.77 -20.76
CA PRO A 118 24.17 -1.05 -19.93
C PRO A 118 24.66 0.26 -20.56
N ASN A 119 24.57 0.39 -21.88
CA ASN A 119 24.97 1.61 -22.59
C ASN A 119 23.98 2.76 -22.39
N ILE A 120 22.74 2.47 -21.98
CA ILE A 120 21.69 3.48 -21.84
C ILE A 120 21.00 3.49 -20.48
N THR A 121 21.45 2.64 -19.55
CA THR A 121 20.86 2.55 -18.22
C THR A 121 21.93 2.39 -17.16
N ARG A 122 21.64 2.90 -15.97
CA ARG A 122 22.42 2.65 -14.76
C ARG A 122 21.49 2.48 -13.58
N LEU A 123 21.59 1.33 -12.93
CA LEU A 123 20.84 1.04 -11.71
C LEU A 123 21.72 1.30 -10.49
N GLU A 124 21.23 2.12 -9.57
CA GLU A 124 21.89 2.35 -8.30
C GLU A 124 20.91 2.36 -7.13
N SER A 125 21.44 2.08 -5.94
CA SER A 125 20.69 2.30 -4.70
C SER A 125 21.08 3.66 -4.12
N ILE A 126 20.07 4.46 -3.77
CA ILE A 126 20.26 5.76 -3.11
C ILE A 126 20.20 5.64 -1.57
N GLY A 127 20.13 4.42 -1.04
CA GLY A 127 20.07 4.12 0.38
C GLY A 127 19.15 2.94 0.70
N GLN A 128 18.91 2.70 1.98
CA GLN A 128 18.03 1.63 2.42
C GLN A 128 16.80 2.17 3.15
N SER A 129 15.67 1.47 3.00
CA SER A 129 14.46 1.69 3.77
C SER A 129 14.65 1.33 5.24
N VAL A 130 13.67 1.67 6.09
CA VAL A 130 13.65 1.30 7.51
C VAL A 130 13.71 -0.22 7.76
N GLN A 131 13.36 -1.04 6.76
CA GLN A 131 13.42 -2.51 6.82
C GLN A 131 14.66 -3.08 6.13
N GLY A 132 15.63 -2.24 5.73
CA GLY A 132 16.87 -2.67 5.07
C GLY A 132 16.70 -3.08 3.61
N ARG A 133 15.66 -2.60 2.93
CA ARG A 133 15.48 -2.80 1.48
C ARG A 133 16.17 -1.68 0.71
N GLU A 134 16.85 -2.01 -0.37
CA GLU A 134 17.48 -1.04 -1.26
C GLU A 134 16.44 -0.12 -1.90
N LEU A 135 16.76 1.17 -1.98
CA LEU A 135 15.95 2.19 -2.64
C LEU A 135 16.54 2.41 -4.03
N TRP A 136 16.01 1.67 -5.00
CA TRP A 136 16.52 1.66 -6.37
C TRP A 136 16.15 2.93 -7.15
N VAL A 137 17.11 3.42 -7.92
CA VAL A 137 16.93 4.44 -8.96
C VAL A 137 17.53 3.91 -10.25
N MET A 138 16.75 3.95 -11.33
CA MET A 138 17.22 3.67 -12.67
C MET A 138 17.41 4.98 -13.43
N GLU A 139 18.67 5.29 -13.72
CA GLU A 139 19.06 6.32 -14.66
C GLU A 139 18.89 5.78 -16.08
N ILE A 140 18.30 6.59 -16.97
CA ILE A 140 18.15 6.29 -18.40
C ILE A 140 18.68 7.50 -19.17
N SER A 141 19.74 7.31 -19.94
CA SER A 141 20.48 8.35 -20.68
C SER A 141 21.24 7.69 -21.83
N ASP A 142 21.67 8.43 -22.86
CA ASP A 142 22.60 7.91 -23.87
C ASP A 142 24.07 7.88 -23.39
N ASN A 143 24.39 8.56 -22.28
CA ASN A 143 25.70 8.51 -21.60
C ASN A 143 25.54 8.37 -20.07
N PRO A 144 25.05 7.22 -19.56
CA PRO A 144 24.79 7.05 -18.14
C PRO A 144 26.05 7.29 -17.28
N SER A 145 25.88 7.89 -16.10
CA SER A 145 26.93 8.38 -15.18
C SER A 145 27.66 9.65 -15.60
N VAL A 146 27.38 10.21 -16.79
CA VAL A 146 27.98 11.46 -17.25
C VAL A 146 26.99 12.59 -17.03
N ASN A 147 27.39 13.61 -16.27
CA ASN A 147 26.59 14.81 -16.12
C ASN A 147 26.78 15.71 -17.34
N GLU A 148 25.75 15.77 -18.18
CA GLU A 148 25.71 16.57 -19.41
C GLU A 148 24.86 17.84 -19.22
N ILE A 149 24.93 18.78 -20.15
CA ILE A 149 24.12 20.00 -20.11
C ILE A 149 22.77 19.70 -20.76
N GLU A 150 21.97 18.86 -20.10
CA GLU A 150 20.66 18.41 -20.55
C GLU A 150 19.60 18.58 -19.47
N PRO A 151 18.33 18.81 -19.84
CA PRO A 151 17.24 18.84 -18.87
C PRO A 151 16.94 17.43 -18.35
N GLU A 152 16.93 17.27 -17.03
CA GLU A 152 16.60 16.00 -16.37
C GLU A 152 15.12 15.93 -15.99
N PHE A 153 14.55 14.72 -16.10
CA PHE A 153 13.21 14.40 -15.61
C PHE A 153 13.30 13.28 -14.58
N LYS A 154 12.60 13.45 -13.47
CA LYS A 154 12.51 12.43 -12.42
C LYS A 154 11.07 11.92 -12.32
N TYR A 155 10.90 10.62 -12.53
CA TYR A 155 9.66 9.91 -12.31
C TYR A 155 9.75 9.12 -11.02
N ILE A 156 8.75 9.28 -10.14
CA ILE A 156 8.63 8.56 -8.87
C ILE A 156 7.25 7.93 -8.85
N ALA A 157 7.19 6.66 -8.45
CA ALA A 157 5.95 5.90 -8.30
C ALA A 157 5.90 5.24 -6.90
N ASN A 158 4.70 4.74 -6.53
CA ASN A 158 4.46 3.90 -5.37
C ASN A 158 4.96 4.47 -4.02
N MET A 159 4.76 5.78 -3.80
CA MET A 159 5.03 6.40 -2.50
C MET A 159 4.06 5.89 -1.42
N HIS A 160 2.82 5.58 -1.81
CA HIS A 160 1.85 4.88 -0.98
C HIS A 160 1.83 3.39 -1.37
N GLY A 161 1.85 2.52 -0.36
CA GLY A 161 2.00 1.07 -0.55
C GLY A 161 0.76 0.34 -1.06
N ASP A 162 -0.37 1.04 -1.16
CA ASP A 162 -1.68 0.58 -1.58
C ASP A 162 -2.13 1.15 -2.94
N GLU A 163 -1.30 1.96 -3.59
CA GLU A 163 -1.52 2.47 -4.95
C GLU A 163 -1.03 1.47 -6.00
N THR A 164 -1.75 0.36 -6.16
CA THR A 164 -1.53 -0.59 -7.26
C THR A 164 -1.92 0.06 -8.60
N VAL A 165 -1.00 0.07 -9.56
CA VAL A 165 -1.15 0.67 -10.91
C VAL A 165 -0.71 -0.29 -12.01
#